data_AF-A0A849C7M7-F1
#
_entry.id   AF-A0A849C7M7-F1
#
_cell.length_a   1.000
_cell.length_b   1.000
_cell.length_c   1.000
_cell.angle_alpha   90.00
_cell.angle_beta   90.00
_cell.angle_gamma   90.00
#
_symmetry.space_group_name_H-M   'P 1'
#
loop_
_entity.id
_entity.type
_entity.pdbx_description
1 polymer ?
#
loop_
_entity_poly.entity_id
_entity_poly.type
_entity_poly.pdbx_seq_one_letter_code
_entity_poly.pdbx_strand_id
1 'polypeptide(L)'
;MVLLIAAMAIAGFLPPMSPNMSAADVAAHYRDNVGPIRTGLLIINAASALIVPFFVVVAMQMSRMKLWNQALLYAFFMCVASNAGLFAVADVAWLAAALRPERDPELTQLLNDIGWVCFVAPVGVLVVQIGLLGAAILLDQRRRPVFPRWSGWFTIAMAACIAPSALAVTTTDGPLAWDGAISFYLRFGAYILFLIVLWVLTRAALQRQIQDELDEIAERTAADGEIQPNRSTV
;
A
#
# COMPACT_ATOMS: atom_id res chain seq x y z
N MET A 1 6.59 -3.59 -4.14
CA MET A 1 5.87 -4.88 -3.96
C MET A 1 6.79 -6.07 -4.09
N VAL A 2 7.46 -6.27 -5.24
CA VAL A 2 8.44 -7.35 -5.41
C VAL A 2 9.47 -7.38 -4.28
N LEU A 3 10.05 -6.22 -3.93
CA LEU A 3 11.02 -6.11 -2.85
C LEU A 3 10.45 -6.50 -1.46
N LEU A 4 9.20 -6.15 -1.17
CA LEU A 4 8.55 -6.48 0.11
C LEU A 4 8.25 -7.98 0.20
N ILE A 5 7.77 -8.58 -0.88
CA ILE A 5 7.49 -10.03 -0.94
C ILE A 5 8.80 -10.82 -0.82
N ALA A 6 9.82 -10.43 -1.58
CA ALA A 6 11.14 -11.06 -1.50
C ALA A 6 11.73 -10.94 -0.08
N ALA A 7 11.57 -9.79 0.56
CA ALA A 7 12.08 -9.58 1.91
C ALA A 7 11.31 -10.36 3.00
N MET A 8 9.99 -10.52 2.86
CA MET A 8 9.20 -11.42 3.72
C MET A 8 9.62 -12.89 3.54
N ALA A 9 9.95 -13.29 2.31
CA ALA A 9 10.47 -14.63 2.02
C ALA A 9 11.87 -14.83 2.63
N ILE A 10 12.75 -13.84 2.50
CA ILE A 10 14.09 -13.85 3.13
C ILE A 10 13.96 -13.93 4.65
N ALA A 11 13.00 -13.22 5.25
CA ALA A 11 12.74 -13.28 6.68
C ALA A 11 12.14 -14.62 7.14
N GLY A 12 11.78 -15.54 6.23
CA GLY A 12 11.15 -16.81 6.59
C GLY A 12 9.69 -16.69 7.01
N PHE A 13 9.03 -15.57 6.70
CA PHE A 13 7.63 -15.29 7.07
C PHE A 13 6.65 -15.58 5.93
N LEU A 14 7.11 -16.28 4.89
CA LEU A 14 6.28 -16.82 3.81
C LEU A 14 6.50 -18.34 3.72
N PRO A 15 5.54 -19.17 4.14
CA PRO A 15 4.21 -18.83 4.66
C PRO A 15 4.23 -18.10 6.03
N PRO A 16 3.16 -17.37 6.39
CA PRO A 16 3.06 -16.70 7.69
C PRO A 16 3.15 -17.71 8.85
N MET A 17 3.72 -17.28 9.98
CA MET A 17 3.78 -18.14 11.17
C MET A 17 2.38 -18.35 11.75
N SER A 18 2.09 -19.58 12.14
CA SER A 18 0.77 -19.93 12.66
C SER A 18 0.57 -19.39 14.08
N PRO A 19 -0.64 -18.90 14.43
CA PRO A 19 -0.99 -18.53 15.81
C PRO A 19 -0.81 -19.65 16.82
N ASN A 20 -0.86 -20.91 16.37
CA ASN A 20 -0.75 -22.08 17.23
C ASN A 20 0.68 -22.60 17.39
N MET A 21 1.69 -21.93 16.81
CA MET A 21 3.08 -22.31 17.06
C MET A 21 3.41 -22.16 18.54
N SER A 22 4.07 -23.16 19.12
CA SER A 22 4.48 -23.09 20.51
C SER A 22 5.54 -22.01 20.71
N ALA A 23 5.62 -21.45 21.92
CA ALA A 23 6.65 -20.45 22.24
C ALA A 23 8.07 -20.96 21.94
N ALA A 24 8.32 -22.25 22.19
CA ALA A 24 9.60 -22.90 21.92
C ALA A 24 9.93 -22.93 20.41
N ASP A 25 8.94 -23.26 19.58
CA ASP A 25 9.10 -23.32 18.11
C ASP A 25 9.31 -21.92 17.52
N VAL A 26 8.56 -20.92 17.99
CA VAL A 26 8.77 -19.52 17.58
C VAL A 26 10.19 -19.08 17.95
N ALA A 27 10.60 -19.31 19.19
CA ALA A 27 11.95 -18.93 19.63
C ALA A 27 13.06 -19.67 18.87
N ALA A 28 12.86 -20.95 18.54
CA ALA A 28 13.78 -21.71 17.69
C ALA A 28 13.90 -21.09 16.29
N HIS A 29 12.77 -20.73 15.67
CA HIS A 29 12.78 -20.08 14.35
C HIS A 29 13.59 -18.78 14.36
N TYR A 30 13.41 -17.93 15.38
CA TYR A 30 14.19 -16.70 15.49
C TYR A 30 15.68 -16.94 15.75
N ARG A 31 16.06 -17.94 16.58
CA ARG A 31 17.46 -18.30 16.83
C ARG A 31 18.16 -18.85 15.58
N ASP A 32 17.47 -19.68 14.82
CA ASP A 32 18.07 -20.36 13.66
C ASP A 32 18.17 -19.44 12.43
N ASN A 33 17.35 -18.38 12.38
CA ASN A 33 17.24 -17.49 11.22
C ASN A 33 17.56 -16.02 11.51
N VAL A 34 18.36 -15.71 12.54
CA VAL A 34 18.67 -14.32 12.96
C VAL A 34 19.14 -13.43 11.80
N GLY A 35 20.10 -13.91 11.01
CA GLY A 35 20.66 -13.17 9.88
C GLY A 35 19.61 -12.83 8.83
N PRO A 36 18.96 -13.85 8.21
CA PRO A 36 17.89 -13.65 7.24
C PRO A 36 16.73 -12.80 7.75
N ILE A 37 16.25 -13.01 8.99
CA ILE A 37 15.17 -12.21 9.58
C ILE A 37 15.57 -10.73 9.66
N ARG A 38 16.75 -10.42 10.21
CA ARG A 38 17.21 -9.03 10.31
C ARG A 38 17.38 -8.38 8.93
N THR A 39 17.97 -9.09 7.97
CA THR A 39 18.15 -8.58 6.61
C THR A 39 16.80 -8.34 5.92
N GLY A 40 15.87 -9.28 6.03
CA GLY A 40 14.53 -9.16 5.47
C GLY A 40 13.76 -7.97 6.06
N LEU A 41 13.77 -7.84 7.39
CA LEU A 41 13.10 -6.73 8.07
C LEU A 41 13.72 -5.37 7.75
N LEU A 42 15.06 -5.28 7.64
CA LEU A 42 15.72 -4.04 7.18
C LEU A 42 15.32 -3.64 5.75
N ILE A 43 15.26 -4.61 4.83
CA ILE A 43 14.81 -4.37 3.46
C ILE A 43 13.34 -3.94 3.47
N ILE A 44 12.51 -4.59 4.28
CA ILE A 44 11.11 -4.24 4.46
C ILE A 44 10.95 -2.81 4.93
N ASN A 45 11.70 -2.41 5.94
CA ASN A 45 11.67 -1.07 6.50
C ASN A 45 11.98 -0.02 5.41
N ALA A 46 13.08 -0.21 4.67
CA ALA A 46 13.47 0.67 3.57
C ALA A 46 12.45 0.68 2.41
N ALA A 47 11.92 -0.49 2.04
CA ALA A 47 10.97 -0.64 0.96
C ALA A 47 9.58 -0.06 1.28
N SER A 48 9.19 -0.08 2.56
CA SER A 48 7.91 0.47 3.02
C SER A 48 7.85 1.98 2.84
N ALA A 49 8.97 2.68 3.01
CA ALA A 49 9.08 4.12 2.78
C ALA A 49 8.76 4.51 1.32
N LEU A 50 9.03 3.61 0.35
CA LEU A 50 8.76 3.85 -1.08
C LEU A 50 7.28 3.75 -1.45
N ILE A 51 6.41 3.24 -0.56
CA ILE A 51 4.96 3.22 -0.78
C ILE A 51 4.37 4.64 -0.73
N VAL A 52 4.88 5.48 0.16
CA VAL A 52 4.40 6.86 0.36
C VAL A 52 4.45 7.68 -0.93
N PRO A 53 5.60 7.84 -1.63
CA PRO A 53 5.66 8.64 -2.86
C PRO A 53 4.74 8.09 -3.97
N PHE A 54 4.53 6.78 -4.04
CA PHE A 54 3.57 6.21 -4.99
C PHE A 54 2.15 6.72 -4.73
N PHE A 55 1.69 6.69 -3.48
CA PHE A 55 0.36 7.20 -3.13
C PHE A 55 0.26 8.73 -3.17
N VAL A 56 1.37 9.46 -3.03
CA VAL A 56 1.40 10.91 -3.32
C VAL A 56 1.04 11.17 -4.79
N VAL A 57 1.63 10.44 -5.73
CA VAL A 57 1.29 10.57 -7.16
C VAL A 57 -0.18 10.24 -7.41
N VAL A 58 -0.71 9.18 -6.78
CA VAL A 58 -2.14 8.84 -6.86
C VAL A 58 -3.01 9.98 -6.35
N ALA A 59 -2.66 10.56 -5.20
CA ALA A 59 -3.40 11.67 -4.60
C ALA A 59 -3.34 12.95 -5.47
N MET A 60 -2.22 13.22 -6.14
CA MET A 60 -2.14 14.29 -7.15
C MET A 60 -3.05 14.02 -8.35
N GLN A 61 -3.28 12.76 -8.73
CA GLN A 61 -4.27 12.46 -9.76
C GLN A 61 -5.71 12.62 -9.23
N MET A 62 -5.97 12.26 -7.97
CA MET A 62 -7.26 12.49 -7.32
C MET A 62 -7.62 13.98 -7.26
N SER A 63 -6.65 14.88 -7.07
CA SER A 63 -6.90 16.32 -7.00
C SER A 63 -7.43 16.93 -8.30
N ARG A 64 -7.30 16.20 -9.41
CA ARG A 64 -7.81 16.58 -10.72
C ARG A 64 -9.26 16.14 -10.95
N MET A 65 -9.84 15.30 -10.09
CA MET A 65 -11.20 14.76 -10.27
C MET A 65 -12.28 15.82 -9.98
N LYS A 66 -13.46 15.67 -10.60
CA LYS A 66 -14.63 16.51 -10.27
C LYS A 66 -15.14 16.20 -8.86
N LEU A 67 -15.60 17.22 -8.13
CA LEU A 67 -16.00 17.16 -6.71
C LEU A 67 -14.86 16.89 -5.71
N TRP A 68 -13.62 17.06 -6.15
CA TRP A 68 -12.48 17.07 -5.25
C TRP A 68 -12.61 18.13 -4.13
N ASN A 69 -12.22 17.77 -2.91
CA ASN A 69 -12.03 18.70 -1.80
C ASN A 69 -10.83 18.31 -0.92
N GLN A 70 -10.34 19.26 -0.12
CA GLN A 70 -9.19 19.05 0.77
C GLN A 70 -9.45 18.00 1.85
N ALA A 71 -10.70 17.85 2.30
CA ALA A 71 -11.05 16.87 3.32
C ALA A 71 -10.81 15.43 2.83
N LEU A 72 -11.17 15.13 1.57
CA LEU A 72 -10.92 13.83 0.95
C LEU A 72 -9.42 13.55 0.80
N LEU A 73 -8.64 14.57 0.45
CA LEU A 73 -7.18 14.45 0.34
C LEU A 73 -6.54 14.13 1.69
N TYR A 74 -6.88 14.91 2.71
CA TYR A 74 -6.34 14.71 4.05
C TYR A 74 -6.76 13.36 4.62
N ALA A 75 -8.02 12.95 4.44
CA ALA A 75 -8.48 11.63 4.84
C ALA A 75 -7.67 10.50 4.16
N PHE A 76 -7.46 10.60 2.84
CA PHE A 76 -6.68 9.62 2.09
C PHE A 76 -5.23 9.55 2.58
N PHE A 77 -4.55 10.69 2.72
CA PHE A 77 -3.16 10.72 3.19
C PHE A 77 -3.00 10.28 4.65
N MET A 78 -3.94 10.64 5.52
CA MET A 78 -3.93 10.15 6.90
C MET A 78 -4.06 8.63 6.95
N CYS A 79 -4.86 8.03 6.07
CA CYS A 79 -4.92 6.57 5.97
C CYS A 79 -3.59 5.97 5.45
N VAL A 80 -2.98 6.57 4.42
CA VAL A 80 -1.66 6.14 3.90
C VAL A 80 -0.60 6.18 5.00
N ALA A 81 -0.50 7.30 5.72
CA ALA A 81 0.47 7.50 6.80
C ALA A 81 0.21 6.54 7.97
N SER A 82 -1.06 6.35 8.35
CA SER A 82 -1.44 5.42 9.42
C SER A 82 -1.09 3.97 9.05
N ASN A 83 -1.33 3.54 7.81
CA ASN A 83 -0.95 2.22 7.34
C ASN A 83 0.57 2.01 7.36
N ALA A 84 1.36 3.01 6.95
CA ALA A 84 2.82 2.96 7.05
C ALA A 84 3.29 2.88 8.52
N GLY A 85 2.64 3.62 9.43
CA GLY A 85 2.95 3.59 10.86
C GLY A 85 2.65 2.24 11.50
N LEU A 86 1.49 1.65 11.23
CA LEU A 86 1.11 0.31 11.73
C LEU A 86 2.09 -0.76 11.23
N PHE A 87 2.50 -0.65 9.98
CA PHE A 87 3.51 -1.54 9.40
C PHE A 87 4.87 -1.39 10.10
N ALA A 88 5.29 -0.16 10.41
CA ALA A 88 6.52 0.08 11.16
C ALA A 88 6.47 -0.49 12.59
N VAL A 89 5.32 -0.44 13.25
CA VAL A 89 5.14 -1.07 14.58
C VAL A 89 5.32 -2.58 14.49
N ALA A 90 4.73 -3.24 13.48
CA ALA A 90 4.91 -4.67 13.26
C ALA A 90 6.38 -5.04 13.00
N ASP A 91 7.05 -4.29 12.12
CA ASP A 91 8.47 -4.46 11.79
C ASP A 91 9.37 -4.33 13.03
N VAL A 92 9.14 -3.30 13.86
CA VAL A 92 9.88 -3.09 15.11
C VAL A 92 9.67 -4.23 16.10
N ALA A 93 8.46 -4.78 16.21
CA ALA A 93 8.18 -5.90 17.10
C ALA A 93 8.96 -7.17 16.69
N TRP A 94 8.93 -7.52 15.40
CA TRP A 94 9.71 -8.65 14.87
C TRP A 94 11.22 -8.42 14.97
N LEU A 95 11.70 -7.20 14.71
CA LEU A 95 13.11 -6.84 14.89
C LEU A 95 13.53 -6.95 16.36
N ALA A 96 12.67 -6.54 17.30
CA ALA A 96 12.95 -6.66 18.72
C ALA A 96 13.06 -8.11 19.19
N ALA A 97 12.26 -9.02 18.61
CA ALA A 97 12.39 -10.46 18.81
C ALA A 97 13.72 -10.98 18.24
N ALA A 98 14.05 -10.61 16.99
CA ALA A 98 15.28 -11.03 16.31
C ALA A 98 16.58 -10.43 16.92
N LEU A 99 16.49 -9.29 17.60
CA LEU A 99 17.65 -8.63 18.20
C LEU A 99 18.22 -9.41 19.39
N ARG A 100 17.34 -10.10 20.15
CA ARG A 100 17.70 -10.86 21.35
C ARG A 100 17.12 -12.27 21.27
N PRO A 101 17.69 -13.14 20.42
CA PRO A 101 17.15 -14.48 20.17
C PRO A 101 17.31 -15.43 21.37
N GLU A 102 18.18 -15.08 22.33
CA GLU A 102 18.38 -15.81 23.60
C GLU A 102 17.34 -15.47 24.68
N ARG A 103 16.38 -14.59 24.38
CA ARG A 103 15.32 -14.20 25.32
C ARG A 103 14.38 -15.37 25.57
N ASP A 104 13.78 -15.38 26.76
CA ASP A 104 12.78 -16.38 27.15
C ASP A 104 11.72 -16.60 26.05
N PRO A 105 11.39 -17.86 25.71
CA PRO A 105 10.51 -18.18 24.59
C PRO A 105 9.16 -17.45 24.61
N GLU A 106 8.55 -17.31 25.78
CA GLU A 106 7.26 -16.63 25.96
C GLU A 106 7.31 -15.15 25.56
N LEU A 107 8.41 -14.45 25.88
CA LEU A 107 8.56 -13.04 25.51
C LEU A 107 8.83 -12.89 24.01
N THR A 108 9.54 -13.84 23.39
CA THR A 108 9.75 -13.89 21.95
C THR A 108 8.44 -14.14 21.22
N GLN A 109 7.60 -15.05 21.72
CA GLN A 109 6.25 -15.29 21.19
C GLN A 109 5.37 -14.05 21.30
N LEU A 110 5.35 -13.39 22.48
CA LEU A 110 4.60 -12.15 22.66
C LEU A 110 4.98 -11.08 21.62
N LEU A 111 6.29 -10.87 21.38
CA LEU A 111 6.77 -9.91 20.38
C LEU A 111 6.40 -10.33 18.95
N ASN A 112 6.49 -11.63 18.64
CA ASN A 112 6.08 -12.18 17.36
C ASN A 112 4.59 -11.93 17.09
N ASP A 113 3.75 -12.23 18.08
CA ASP A 113 2.30 -12.11 17.98
C ASP A 113 1.87 -10.66 17.86
N ILE A 114 2.50 -9.74 18.61
CA ILE A 114 2.32 -8.29 18.42
C ILE A 114 2.64 -7.90 16.98
N GLY A 115 3.74 -8.41 16.41
CA GLY A 115 4.09 -8.15 15.02
C GLY A 115 3.02 -8.62 14.04
N TRP A 116 2.57 -9.88 14.15
CA TRP A 116 1.53 -10.45 13.28
C TRP A 116 0.17 -9.76 13.45
N VAL A 117 -0.24 -9.48 14.68
CA VAL A 117 -1.50 -8.79 14.97
C VAL A 117 -1.46 -7.36 14.44
N CYS A 118 -0.38 -6.60 14.65
CA CYS A 118 -0.26 -5.25 14.09
C CYS A 118 -0.20 -5.24 12.55
N PHE A 119 0.33 -6.30 11.94
CA PHE A 119 0.39 -6.42 10.49
C PHE A 119 -0.96 -6.78 9.85
N VAL A 120 -1.70 -7.71 10.47
CA VAL A 120 -2.93 -8.28 9.90
C VAL A 120 -4.21 -7.67 10.48
N ALA A 121 -4.30 -7.36 11.76
CA ALA A 121 -5.57 -6.94 12.37
C ALA A 121 -6.08 -5.55 11.92
N PRO A 122 -5.26 -4.48 11.87
CA PRO A 122 -5.75 -3.12 11.63
C PRO A 122 -5.99 -2.83 10.14
N VAL A 123 -6.90 -3.59 9.52
CA VAL A 123 -7.24 -3.47 8.10
C VAL A 123 -8.20 -2.32 7.80
N GLY A 124 -8.95 -1.84 8.80
CA GLY A 124 -10.02 -0.85 8.59
C GLY A 124 -9.52 0.43 7.90
N VAL A 125 -8.34 0.91 8.29
CA VAL A 125 -7.70 2.08 7.69
C VAL A 125 -7.36 1.85 6.20
N LEU A 126 -6.88 0.65 5.86
CA LEU A 126 -6.61 0.25 4.47
C LEU A 126 -7.90 0.17 3.65
N VAL A 127 -8.96 -0.41 4.20
CA VAL A 127 -10.27 -0.48 3.53
C VAL A 127 -10.81 0.92 3.28
N VAL A 128 -10.72 1.83 4.25
CA VAL A 128 -11.13 3.23 4.08
C VAL A 128 -10.26 3.91 3.03
N GLN A 129 -8.94 3.74 3.04
CA GLN A 129 -8.05 4.31 2.02
C GLN A 129 -8.47 3.93 0.60
N ILE A 130 -8.67 2.62 0.36
CA ILE A 130 -9.03 2.08 -0.95
C ILE A 130 -10.47 2.50 -1.30
N GLY A 131 -11.39 2.48 -0.33
CA GLY A 131 -12.78 2.91 -0.49
C GLY A 131 -12.90 4.38 -0.89
N LEU A 132 -12.13 5.28 -0.27
CA LEU A 132 -12.08 6.70 -0.60
C LEU A 132 -11.61 6.91 -2.04
N LEU A 133 -10.58 6.18 -2.49
CA LEU A 133 -10.12 6.23 -3.88
C LEU A 133 -11.20 5.73 -4.84
N GLY A 134 -11.82 4.59 -4.54
CA GLY A 134 -12.89 4.03 -5.38
C GLY A 134 -14.08 4.98 -5.51
N ALA A 135 -14.51 5.58 -4.40
CA ALA A 135 -15.57 6.59 -4.38
C ALA A 135 -15.19 7.83 -5.20
N ALA A 136 -13.96 8.35 -5.05
CA ALA A 136 -13.47 9.48 -5.82
C ALA A 136 -13.55 9.24 -7.33
N ILE A 137 -13.15 8.03 -7.77
CA ILE A 137 -13.21 7.64 -9.19
C ILE A 137 -14.66 7.60 -9.70
N LEU A 138 -15.58 7.01 -8.92
CA LEU A 138 -16.98 6.88 -9.34
C LEU A 138 -17.71 8.23 -9.40
N LEU A 139 -17.34 9.15 -8.51
CA LEU A 139 -17.87 10.51 -8.43
C LEU A 139 -17.25 11.45 -9.48
N ASP A 140 -16.15 11.05 -10.13
CA ASP A 140 -15.55 11.83 -11.22
C ASP A 140 -16.48 11.86 -12.45
N GLN A 141 -17.24 12.95 -12.59
CA GLN A 141 -18.16 13.20 -13.71
C GLN A 141 -17.55 14.16 -14.76
N ARG A 142 -16.22 14.19 -14.90
CA ARG A 142 -15.57 14.92 -16.00
C ARG A 142 -15.93 14.27 -17.35
N ARG A 143 -15.94 15.07 -18.41
CA ARG A 143 -16.10 14.56 -19.80
C ARG A 143 -14.99 13.57 -20.16
N ARG A 144 -13.77 13.84 -19.68
CA ARG A 144 -12.61 12.93 -19.73
C ARG A 144 -12.20 12.60 -18.30
N PRO A 145 -12.67 11.47 -17.72
CA PRO A 145 -12.31 11.07 -16.37
C PRO A 145 -10.81 10.84 -16.19
N VAL A 146 -10.30 11.13 -14.98
CA VAL A 146 -8.88 10.90 -14.64
C VAL A 146 -8.57 9.41 -14.67
N PHE A 147 -9.42 8.60 -14.04
CA PHE A 147 -9.38 7.14 -14.16
C PHE A 147 -10.66 6.62 -14.84
N PRO A 148 -10.59 5.50 -15.59
CA PRO A 148 -11.77 4.90 -16.19
C PRO A 148 -12.82 4.51 -15.14
N ARG A 149 -14.12 4.65 -15.42
CA ARG A 149 -15.17 4.39 -14.42
C ARG A 149 -15.18 2.95 -13.88
N TRP A 150 -14.79 1.97 -14.70
CA TRP A 150 -14.69 0.57 -14.27
C TRP A 150 -13.68 0.38 -13.13
N SER A 151 -12.62 1.20 -13.10
CA SER A 151 -11.57 1.05 -12.08
C SER A 151 -12.06 1.49 -10.70
N GLY A 152 -13.09 2.34 -10.64
CA GLY A 152 -13.77 2.68 -9.39
C GLY A 152 -14.46 1.47 -8.78
N TRP A 153 -15.25 0.74 -9.57
CA TRP A 153 -15.91 -0.49 -9.12
C TRP A 153 -14.92 -1.59 -8.76
N PHE A 154 -13.86 -1.76 -9.56
CA PHE A 154 -12.76 -2.67 -9.23
C PHE A 154 -12.11 -2.30 -7.89
N THR A 155 -11.84 -1.01 -7.66
CA THR A 155 -11.23 -0.53 -6.41
C THR A 155 -12.12 -0.82 -5.20
N ILE A 156 -13.44 -0.59 -5.30
CA ILE A 156 -14.40 -0.95 -4.25
C ILE A 156 -14.45 -2.46 -4.02
N ALA A 157 -14.41 -3.27 -5.08
CA ALA A 157 -14.37 -4.72 -4.97
C ALA A 157 -13.11 -5.19 -4.22
N MET A 158 -11.95 -4.60 -4.50
CA MET A 158 -10.71 -4.91 -3.78
C MET A 158 -10.79 -4.54 -2.29
N ALA A 159 -11.39 -3.39 -1.96
CA ALA A 159 -11.66 -3.01 -0.57
C ALA A 159 -12.57 -4.05 0.14
N ALA A 160 -13.61 -4.53 -0.54
CA ALA A 160 -14.51 -5.55 -0.03
C ALA A 160 -13.82 -6.92 0.16
N CYS A 161 -12.91 -7.32 -0.73
CA CYS A 161 -12.12 -8.54 -0.57
C CYS A 161 -11.14 -8.47 0.61
N ILE A 162 -10.64 -7.27 0.93
CA ILE A 162 -9.69 -7.05 2.01
C ILE A 162 -10.39 -6.95 3.38
N ALA A 163 -11.61 -6.43 3.44
CA ALA A 163 -12.34 -6.15 4.68
C ALA A 163 -12.49 -7.35 5.65
N PRO A 164 -12.74 -8.60 5.20
CA PRO A 164 -12.85 -9.75 6.10
C PRO A 164 -11.61 -10.02 6.96
N SER A 165 -10.43 -9.55 6.56
CA SER A 165 -9.20 -9.64 7.35
C SER A 165 -9.29 -8.92 8.71
N ALA A 166 -10.27 -8.05 8.93
CA ALA A 166 -10.52 -7.43 10.24
C ALA A 166 -10.84 -8.47 11.32
N LEU A 167 -11.37 -9.62 10.90
CA LEU A 167 -11.73 -10.72 11.79
C LEU A 167 -10.53 -11.61 12.14
N ALA A 168 -9.31 -11.24 11.73
CA ALA A 168 -8.09 -12.02 11.99
C ALA A 168 -7.80 -12.33 13.45
N VAL A 169 -8.33 -11.50 14.36
CA VAL A 169 -8.11 -11.60 15.80
C VAL A 169 -9.20 -12.37 16.53
N THR A 170 -10.24 -12.84 15.84
CA THR A 170 -11.38 -13.53 16.49
C THR A 170 -11.15 -15.03 16.64
N THR A 171 -10.22 -15.60 15.88
CA THR A 171 -9.89 -17.02 15.88
C THR A 171 -8.40 -17.23 15.68
N THR A 172 -7.86 -18.25 16.33
CA THR A 172 -6.49 -18.75 16.15
C THR A 172 -6.40 -19.82 15.06
N ASP A 173 -7.55 -20.35 14.62
CA ASP A 173 -7.64 -21.44 13.66
C ASP A 173 -8.57 -21.11 12.48
N GLY A 174 -8.33 -21.79 11.37
CA GLY A 174 -9.19 -21.76 10.20
C GLY A 174 -8.93 -20.57 9.24
N PRO A 175 -9.85 -20.32 8.29
CA PRO A 175 -9.58 -19.39 7.19
C PRO A 175 -9.49 -17.93 7.64
N LEU A 176 -10.06 -17.60 8.80
CA LEU A 176 -10.04 -16.28 9.40
C LEU A 176 -8.84 -16.06 10.33
N ALA A 177 -8.09 -17.07 10.75
CA ALA A 177 -6.87 -16.86 11.54
C ALA A 177 -5.88 -15.96 10.79
N TRP A 178 -4.93 -15.31 11.48
CA TRP A 178 -4.03 -14.35 10.80
C TRP A 178 -3.16 -14.97 9.71
N ASP A 179 -2.93 -16.29 9.75
CA ASP A 179 -2.20 -17.11 8.77
C ASP A 179 -3.15 -17.76 7.75
N GLY A 180 -4.46 -17.58 7.92
CA GLY A 180 -5.52 -18.23 7.16
C GLY A 180 -5.72 -17.69 5.74
N ALA A 181 -6.45 -18.48 4.94
CA ALA A 181 -6.74 -18.18 3.54
C ALA A 181 -7.43 -16.83 3.29
N ILE A 182 -8.29 -16.37 4.19
CA ILE A 182 -9.06 -15.12 4.04
C ILE A 182 -8.25 -13.94 4.59
N SER A 183 -7.79 -14.04 5.83
CA SER A 183 -7.12 -12.91 6.50
C SER A 183 -5.74 -12.61 5.93
N PHE A 184 -5.00 -13.63 5.50
CA PHE A 184 -3.70 -13.47 4.86
C PHE A 184 -3.82 -13.47 3.33
N TYR A 185 -4.08 -14.63 2.74
CA TYR A 185 -3.88 -14.83 1.29
C TYR A 185 -4.83 -14.01 0.42
N LEU A 186 -6.13 -13.99 0.72
CA LEU A 186 -7.11 -13.19 -0.01
C LEU A 186 -6.77 -11.69 0.10
N ARG A 187 -6.46 -11.21 1.31
CA ARG A 187 -6.06 -9.82 1.54
C ARG A 187 -4.83 -9.45 0.71
N PHE A 188 -3.74 -10.20 0.82
CA PHE A 188 -2.50 -9.90 0.10
C PHE A 188 -2.68 -10.01 -1.41
N GLY A 189 -3.38 -11.04 -1.88
CA GLY A 189 -3.70 -11.21 -3.30
C GLY A 189 -4.51 -10.04 -3.85
N ALA A 190 -5.59 -9.66 -3.17
CA ALA A 190 -6.42 -8.51 -3.55
C ALA A 190 -5.62 -7.19 -3.53
N TYR A 191 -4.79 -6.99 -2.51
CA TYR A 191 -3.99 -5.77 -2.42
C TYR A 191 -2.89 -5.69 -3.49
N ILE A 192 -2.22 -6.80 -3.81
CA ILE A 192 -1.24 -6.87 -4.90
C ILE A 192 -1.92 -6.57 -6.23
N LEU A 193 -3.06 -7.21 -6.51
CA LEU A 193 -3.82 -6.98 -7.74
C LEU A 193 -4.27 -5.52 -7.85
N PHE A 194 -4.80 -4.96 -6.75
CA PHE A 194 -5.14 -3.54 -6.65
C PHE A 194 -3.97 -2.64 -7.01
N LEU A 195 -2.80 -2.86 -6.41
CA LEU A 195 -1.62 -2.02 -6.64
C LEU A 195 -1.09 -2.13 -8.08
N ILE A 196 -1.11 -3.32 -8.69
CA ILE A 196 -0.70 -3.51 -10.09
C ILE A 196 -1.63 -2.72 -11.02
N VAL A 197 -2.95 -2.88 -10.85
CA VAL A 197 -3.93 -2.17 -11.67
C VAL A 197 -3.83 -0.66 -11.45
N LEU A 198 -3.73 -0.22 -10.19
CA LEU A 198 -3.58 1.20 -9.86
C LEU A 198 -2.31 1.78 -10.47
N TRP A 199 -1.18 1.07 -10.43
CA TRP A 199 0.07 1.53 -11.05
C TRP A 199 -0.09 1.74 -12.55
N VAL A 200 -0.70 0.79 -13.27
CA VAL A 200 -0.96 0.93 -14.72
C VAL A 200 -1.84 2.15 -15.00
N LEU A 201 -2.91 2.33 -14.23
CA LEU A 201 -3.86 3.43 -14.39
C LEU A 201 -3.22 4.79 -14.08
N THR A 202 -2.45 4.89 -12.99
CA THR A 202 -1.74 6.11 -12.60
C THR A 202 -0.69 6.48 -13.64
N ARG A 203 0.05 5.49 -14.17
CA ARG A 203 1.01 5.73 -15.27
C ARG A 203 0.30 6.27 -16.52
N ALA A 204 -0.81 5.66 -16.93
CA ALA A 204 -1.59 6.12 -18.08
C ALA A 204 -2.22 7.52 -17.86
N ALA A 205 -2.64 7.84 -16.64
CA ALA A 205 -3.15 9.17 -16.28
C ALA A 205 -2.03 10.23 -16.31
N LEU A 206 -0.84 9.88 -15.82
CA LEU A 206 0.33 10.76 -15.83
C LEU A 206 0.84 11.02 -17.27
N GLN A 207 0.90 9.98 -18.11
CA GLN A 207 1.31 10.14 -19.51
C GLN A 207 0.36 11.06 -20.29
N ARG A 208 -0.95 10.92 -20.09
CA ARG A 208 -1.95 11.85 -20.67
C ARG A 208 -1.75 13.28 -20.19
N GLN A 209 -1.47 13.46 -18.89
CA GLN A 209 -1.20 14.79 -18.34
C GLN A 209 0.00 15.46 -19.01
N ILE A 210 1.10 14.73 -19.17
CA ILE A 210 2.32 15.26 -19.81
C ILE A 210 2.02 15.64 -21.26
N GLN A 211 1.24 14.84 -21.98
CA GLN A 211 0.84 15.16 -23.36
C GLN A 211 -0.02 16.43 -23.42
N ASP A 212 -1.05 16.53 -22.57
CA ASP A 212 -1.90 17.73 -22.50
C ASP A 212 -1.06 19.00 -22.22
N GLU A 213 -0.10 18.93 -21.29
CA GLU A 213 0.80 20.05 -20.96
C GLU A 213 1.75 20.41 -22.13
N LEU A 214 2.27 19.44 -22.87
CA LEU A 214 3.13 19.68 -24.03
C LEU A 214 2.36 20.31 -25.19
N ASP A 215 1.13 19.87 -25.43
CA ASP A 215 0.26 20.43 -26.47
C ASP A 215 -0.08 21.90 -26.14
N GLU A 216 -0.40 22.22 -24.87
CA GLU A 216 -0.63 23.60 -24.42
C GLU A 216 0.61 24.50 -24.60
N ILE A 217 1.81 23.97 -24.35
CA ILE A 217 3.08 24.72 -24.54
C ILE A 217 3.34 24.95 -26.04
N ALA A 218 3.08 23.95 -26.89
CA ALA A 218 3.24 24.06 -28.34
C ALA A 218 2.28 25.10 -28.92
N GLU A 219 1.01 25.10 -28.51
CA GLU A 219 0.00 26.08 -28.92
C GLU A 219 0.39 27.51 -28.49
N ARG A 220 0.88 27.69 -27.25
CA ARG A 220 1.37 28.99 -26.76
C ARG A 220 2.58 29.49 -27.56
N THR A 221 3.53 28.60 -27.85
CA THR A 221 4.73 28.94 -28.62
C THR A 221 4.40 29.33 -30.06
N ALA A 222 3.43 28.64 -30.68
CA ALA A 222 2.94 28.98 -32.01
C ALA A 222 2.23 30.35 -32.02
N ALA A 223 1.39 30.63 -31.03
CA ALA A 223 0.71 31.92 -30.89
C ALA A 223 1.70 33.09 -30.68
N ASP A 224 2.73 32.92 -29.86
CA ASP A 224 3.76 33.95 -29.64
C ASP A 224 4.62 34.18 -30.91
N GLY A 225 4.88 33.13 -31.69
CA GLY A 225 5.57 33.22 -32.98
C GLY A 225 4.75 33.97 -34.05
N GLU A 226 3.43 33.80 -34.07
CA GLU A 226 2.51 34.52 -34.96
C GLU A 226 2.28 35.99 -34.56
N ILE A 227 2.63 36.40 -33.34
CA ILE A 227 2.57 37.82 -32.89
C ILE A 227 3.86 38.59 -33.23
N GLN A 228 4.96 37.91 -33.58
CA GLN A 228 6.22 38.53 -34.03
C GLN A 228 6.42 38.77 -35.55
N PRO A 229 5.47 38.64 -36.49
CA PRO A 229 5.70 39.09 -37.85
C PRO A 229 5.45 40.59 -37.92
N ASN A 230 6.54 41.35 -38.03
CA ASN A 230 6.64 42.78 -38.38
C ASN A 230 7.12 43.73 -37.25
N ARG A 231 8.38 43.56 -36.84
CA ARG A 231 9.22 44.68 -36.37
C ARG A 231 10.52 44.74 -37.16
N SER A 232 10.43 44.86 -38.48
CA SER A 232 11.57 45.26 -39.30
C SER A 232 11.13 45.82 -40.65
N THR A 233 10.64 47.06 -40.68
CA THR A 233 10.85 48.00 -41.78
C THR A 233 10.42 49.40 -41.33
N VAL A 234 11.35 50.16 -40.72
CA VAL A 234 11.67 51.57 -41.06
C VAL A 234 13.12 51.80 -40.66
#